data_AF-F9PAG5-F1
#
_entry.id   AF-F9PAG5-F1
#
_cell.length_a   1.000
_cell.length_b   1.000
_cell.length_c   1.000
_cell.angle_alpha   90.00
_cell.angle_beta   90.00
_cell.angle_gamma   90.00
#
_symmetry.space_group_name_H-M   'P 1'
#
loop_
_entity.id
_entity.type
_entity.pdbx_description
1 polymer ?
#
loop_
_entity_poly.entity_id
_entity_poly.type
_entity_poly.pdbx_seq_one_letter_code
_entity_poly.pdbx_strand_id
1 'polypeptide(L)'
;MIEEEQLLYFDVSTIILQLAQVMNQKNTIYSHSLDNAIMLSGQKQIDFHLLGGKFYPKNRFYYSLNEAELLEHLQFDIAFFGAASLKNGQVSYEDAEDAYIKKLVMQHSQTKVLLAEQEKWQKISIIF
;
A
#
# COMPACT_ATOMS: atom_id res chain seq x y z
N MET A 1 -2.74 13.28 -10.64
CA MET A 1 -2.96 12.96 -9.21
C MET A 1 -1.62 12.62 -8.58
N ILE A 2 -0.90 11.63 -9.11
CA ILE A 2 0.51 11.47 -8.75
C ILE A 2 1.31 12.59 -9.43
N GLU A 3 2.16 13.24 -8.65
CA GLU A 3 3.12 14.27 -9.07
C GLU A 3 4.53 13.80 -8.70
N GLU A 4 5.56 14.53 -9.12
CA GLU A 4 6.94 14.25 -8.69
C GLU A 4 7.17 14.71 -7.24
N GLU A 5 8.16 14.09 -6.60
CA GLU A 5 8.63 14.41 -5.25
C GLU A 5 7.58 14.19 -4.14
N GLN A 6 6.62 13.30 -4.40
CA GLN A 6 5.63 12.84 -3.43
C GLN A 6 6.14 11.66 -2.60
N LEU A 7 5.63 11.60 -1.36
CA LEU A 7 5.74 10.46 -0.47
C LEU A 7 4.49 9.58 -0.62
N LEU A 8 4.68 8.39 -1.19
CA LEU A 8 3.61 7.48 -1.54
C LEU A 8 3.66 6.20 -0.70
N TYR A 9 2.50 5.60 -0.46
CA TYR A 9 2.40 4.26 0.08
C TYR A 9 1.68 3.30 -0.87
N PHE A 10 2.30 2.15 -1.13
CA PHE A 10 1.77 1.10 -2.00
C PHE A 10 1.47 -0.17 -1.19
N ASP A 11 0.18 -0.50 -1.12
CA ASP A 11 -0.33 -1.66 -0.40
C ASP A 11 0.06 -3.02 -1.03
N VAL A 12 -0.05 -4.09 -0.24
CA VAL A 12 0.05 -5.49 -0.67
C VAL A 12 -1.17 -5.86 -1.50
N SER A 13 -1.02 -5.84 -2.83
CA SER A 13 -2.10 -6.12 -3.77
C SER A 13 -1.61 -6.27 -5.21
N THR A 14 -2.27 -7.14 -5.98
CA THR A 14 -1.97 -7.36 -7.40
C THR A 14 -2.28 -6.14 -8.27
N ILE A 15 -3.35 -5.39 -7.96
CA ILE A 15 -3.67 -4.15 -8.71
C ILE A 15 -2.69 -3.02 -8.35
N ILE A 16 -2.17 -3.02 -7.12
CA ILE A 16 -1.10 -2.08 -6.73
C ILE A 16 0.22 -2.44 -7.41
N LEU A 17 0.52 -3.73 -7.57
CA LEU A 17 1.67 -4.16 -8.37
C LEU A 17 1.60 -3.67 -9.81
N GLN A 18 0.41 -3.67 -10.44
CA GLN A 18 0.21 -3.10 -11.78
C GLN A 18 0.46 -1.59 -11.80
N LEU A 19 0.06 -0.86 -10.75
CA LEU A 19 0.42 0.56 -10.59
C LEU A 19 1.95 0.73 -10.50
N ALA A 20 2.62 -0.09 -9.69
CA ALA A 20 4.09 -0.07 -9.57
C ALA A 20 4.81 -0.31 -10.90
N GLN A 21 4.22 -1.11 -11.80
CA GLN A 21 4.76 -1.36 -13.14
C GLN A 21 4.79 -0.13 -14.05
N VAL A 22 3.84 0.79 -13.88
CA VAL A 22 3.71 1.98 -14.71
C VAL A 22 4.31 3.24 -14.08
N MET A 23 4.79 3.15 -12.83
CA MET A 23 5.48 4.26 -12.16
C MET A 23 6.82 4.55 -12.83
N ASN A 24 6.97 5.77 -13.32
CA ASN A 24 8.18 6.24 -14.00
C ASN A 24 8.68 7.61 -13.51
N GLN A 25 7.92 8.30 -12.67
CA GLN A 25 8.22 9.63 -12.15
C GLN A 25 8.97 9.57 -10.81
N LYS A 26 9.74 10.61 -10.49
CA LYS A 26 10.59 10.66 -9.30
C LYS A 26 9.75 10.76 -8.04
N ASN A 27 9.77 9.74 -7.19
CA ASN A 27 8.98 9.68 -5.95
C ASN A 27 9.63 8.80 -4.88
N THR A 28 9.25 9.02 -3.62
CA THR A 28 9.59 8.11 -2.52
C THR A 28 8.40 7.19 -2.27
N ILE A 29 8.62 5.87 -2.27
CA ILE A 29 7.54 4.89 -2.13
C ILE A 29 7.84 3.95 -0.95
N TYR A 30 6.92 3.90 0.00
CA TYR A 30 6.91 2.90 1.07
C TYR A 30 5.95 1.76 0.74
N SER A 31 6.34 0.54 1.10
CA SER A 31 5.51 -0.65 0.95
C SER A 31 6.00 -1.73 1.90
N HIS A 32 5.11 -2.63 2.33
CA HIS A 32 5.49 -3.87 3.02
C HIS A 32 5.31 -5.12 2.14
N SER A 33 4.99 -4.96 0.85
CA SER A 33 4.87 -6.04 -0.14
C SER A 33 6.22 -6.46 -0.73
N LEU A 34 6.48 -7.78 -0.74
CA LEU A 34 7.60 -8.37 -1.47
C LEU A 34 7.49 -8.12 -2.99
N ASP A 35 6.28 -8.19 -3.55
CA ASP A 35 6.05 -8.02 -4.99
C ASP A 35 6.38 -6.61 -5.44
N ASN A 36 5.92 -5.59 -4.70
CA ASN A 36 6.26 -4.20 -4.98
C ASN A 36 7.77 -3.97 -4.82
N ALA A 37 8.41 -4.59 -3.82
CA ALA A 37 9.85 -4.46 -3.61
C ALA A 37 10.67 -4.98 -4.80
N ILE A 38 10.32 -6.16 -5.31
CA ILE A 38 10.96 -6.72 -6.50
C ILE A 38 10.74 -5.78 -7.70
N MET A 39 9.50 -5.35 -7.93
CA MET A 39 9.15 -4.50 -9.06
C MET A 39 9.88 -3.15 -9.05
N LEU A 40 9.90 -2.49 -7.89
CA LEU A 40 10.42 -1.12 -7.74
C LEU A 40 11.94 -1.08 -7.56
N SER A 41 12.59 -2.18 -7.17
CA SER A 41 14.06 -2.27 -7.06
C SER A 41 14.82 -1.95 -8.36
N GLY A 42 14.17 -2.10 -9.51
CA GLY A 42 14.73 -1.76 -10.82
C GLY A 42 14.51 -0.32 -11.27
N GLN A 43 13.69 0.45 -10.54
CA GLN A 43 13.22 1.77 -10.97
C GLN A 43 14.12 2.89 -10.45
N LYS A 44 15.01 3.40 -11.32
CA LYS A 44 16.04 4.39 -10.93
C LYS A 44 15.50 5.72 -10.41
N GLN A 45 14.27 6.10 -10.78
CA GLN A 45 13.67 7.36 -10.34
C GLN A 45 12.96 7.23 -9.00
N ILE A 46 12.78 6.02 -8.49
CA ILE A 46 11.99 5.75 -7.29
C ILE A 46 12.94 5.49 -6.12
N ASP A 47 12.81 6.30 -5.08
CA ASP A 47 13.42 6.03 -3.78
C ASP A 47 12.51 5.07 -3.02
N PHE A 48 12.81 3.77 -3.10
CA PHE A 48 11.94 2.73 -2.57
C PHE A 48 12.36 2.28 -1.16
N HIS A 49 11.41 2.30 -0.22
CA HIS A 49 11.57 1.87 1.17
C HIS A 49 10.68 0.67 1.46
N LEU A 50 11.31 -0.48 1.72
CA LEU A 50 10.60 -1.68 2.18
C LEU A 50 10.46 -1.63 3.70
N LEU A 51 9.22 -1.59 4.20
CA LEU A 51 8.90 -1.82 5.61
C LEU A 51 9.17 -3.29 5.92
N GLY A 52 10.36 -3.58 6.44
CA GLY A 52 10.88 -4.92 6.61
C GLY A 52 10.33 -5.69 7.82
N GLY A 53 11.04 -6.75 8.21
CA GLY A 53 10.72 -7.55 9.39
C GLY A 53 10.50 -9.03 9.09
N LYS A 54 9.59 -9.66 9.83
CA LYS A 54 9.21 -11.05 9.62
C LYS A 54 8.45 -11.17 8.30
N PHE A 55 8.86 -12.12 7.45
CA PHE A 55 8.18 -12.42 6.20
C PHE A 55 6.96 -13.34 6.44
N TYR A 56 5.82 -12.99 5.85
CA TYR A 56 4.56 -13.72 5.89
C TYR A 56 4.33 -14.37 4.51
N PRO A 57 4.69 -15.66 4.33
CA PRO A 57 4.79 -16.25 2.99
C PRO A 57 3.44 -16.41 2.27
N LYS A 58 2.32 -16.54 3.01
CA LYS A 58 0.98 -16.73 2.44
C LYS A 58 0.57 -15.53 1.57
N ASN A 59 0.71 -14.32 2.13
CA ASN A 59 0.31 -13.07 1.49
C ASN A 59 1.51 -12.22 1.04
N ARG A 60 2.73 -12.78 1.17
CA ARG A 60 4.00 -12.25 0.66
C ARG A 60 4.28 -10.80 1.10
N PHE A 61 4.11 -10.53 2.38
CA PHE A 61 4.42 -9.23 2.98
C PHE A 61 5.38 -9.35 4.16
N TYR A 62 5.90 -8.21 4.61
CA TYR A 62 6.77 -8.10 5.76
C TYR A 62 6.07 -7.35 6.90
N TYR A 63 6.39 -7.71 8.14
CA TYR A 63 5.90 -7.00 9.31
C TYR A 63 6.92 -6.97 10.44
N SER A 64 7.01 -5.82 11.08
CA SER A 64 7.76 -5.53 12.29
C SER A 64 7.03 -4.44 13.05
N LEU A 65 6.94 -4.55 14.38
CA LEU A 65 6.33 -3.51 15.20
C LEU A 65 7.11 -2.19 15.08
N ASN A 66 8.43 -2.25 15.10
CA ASN A 66 9.29 -1.06 15.01
C ASN A 66 9.14 -0.35 13.65
N GLU A 67 8.99 -1.10 12.55
CA GLU A 67 8.76 -0.52 11.22
C GLU A 67 7.34 0.03 11.09
N ALA A 68 6.37 -0.54 11.81
CA ALA A 68 5.03 0.02 11.89
C ALA A 68 5.04 1.36 12.64
N GLU A 69 5.78 1.49 13.74
CA GLU A 69 5.91 2.74 14.50
C GLU A 69 6.52 3.88 13.68
N LEU A 70 7.42 3.58 12.73
CA LEU A 70 7.94 4.58 11.78
C LEU A 70 6.81 5.30 11.02
N LEU A 71 5.73 4.60 10.70
CA LEU A 71 4.60 5.16 9.95
C LEU A 71 3.89 6.28 10.69
N GLU A 72 3.97 6.31 12.04
CA GLU A 72 3.40 7.38 12.85
C GLU A 72 4.12 8.73 12.67
N HIS A 73 5.33 8.69 12.11
CA HIS A 73 6.18 9.86 11.86
C HIS A 73 6.23 10.24 10.37
N LEU A 74 5.56 9.50 9.50
CA LEU A 74 5.43 9.80 8.08
C LEU A 74 4.09 10.48 7.80
N GLN A 75 4.04 11.26 6.73
CA GLN A 75 2.81 11.87 6.24
C GLN A 75 2.74 11.67 4.72
N PHE A 76 2.05 10.61 4.29
CA PHE A 76 1.93 10.27 2.88
C PHE A 76 1.07 11.29 2.14
N ASP A 77 1.52 11.73 0.97
CA ASP A 77 0.70 12.52 0.06
C ASP A 77 -0.45 11.67 -0.48
N ILE A 78 -0.12 10.44 -0.91
CA ILE A 78 -1.10 9.49 -1.44
C ILE A 78 -0.77 8.07 -1.00
N ALA A 79 -1.75 7.38 -0.43
CA ALA A 79 -1.71 5.95 -0.18
C ALA A 79 -2.67 5.19 -1.09
N PHE A 80 -2.16 4.17 -1.78
CA PHE A 80 -2.92 3.31 -2.68
C PHE A 80 -3.16 1.95 -2.03
N PHE A 81 -4.43 1.58 -1.90
CA PHE A 81 -4.90 0.34 -1.28
C PHE A 81 -5.57 -0.56 -2.30
N GLY A 82 -5.32 -1.87 -2.21
CA GLY A 82 -6.05 -2.85 -2.99
C GLY A 82 -7.27 -3.38 -2.25
N ALA A 83 -8.37 -3.65 -2.97
CA ALA A 83 -9.50 -4.39 -2.42
C ALA A 83 -9.45 -5.88 -2.82
N ALA A 84 -9.38 -6.79 -1.84
CA ALA A 84 -9.59 -8.22 -2.06
C ALA A 84 -11.09 -8.54 -2.26
N SER A 85 -11.94 -7.98 -1.41
CA SER A 85 -13.40 -7.94 -1.56
C SER A 85 -13.97 -6.79 -0.73
N LEU A 86 -15.05 -6.17 -1.20
CA LEU A 86 -15.82 -5.20 -0.42
C LEU A 86 -17.10 -5.91 0.04
N LYS A 87 -17.27 -6.09 1.35
CA LYS A 87 -18.55 -6.54 1.92
C LYS A 87 -19.05 -5.47 2.89
N ASN A 88 -20.18 -4.85 2.57
CA ASN A 88 -20.78 -3.77 3.37
C ASN A 88 -19.85 -2.56 3.61
N GLY A 89 -18.99 -2.23 2.65
CA GLY A 89 -18.02 -1.13 2.80
C GLY A 89 -16.88 -1.41 3.78
N GLN A 90 -16.78 -2.64 4.32
CA GLN A 90 -15.66 -3.08 5.14
C GLN A 90 -14.72 -3.94 4.31
N VAL A 91 -13.43 -3.60 4.36
CA VAL A 91 -12.37 -4.45 3.85
C VAL A 91 -12.00 -5.42 4.97
N SER A 92 -12.20 -6.71 4.75
CA SER A 92 -11.77 -7.77 5.66
C SER A 92 -10.37 -8.24 5.30
N TYR A 93 -9.44 -8.12 6.25
CA TYR A 93 -8.07 -8.63 6.11
C TYR A 93 -7.94 -9.94 6.89
N GLU A 94 -7.22 -10.90 6.32
CA GLU A 94 -7.00 -12.20 6.95
C GLU A 94 -5.90 -12.15 8.03
N ASP A 95 -4.93 -11.24 7.89
CA ASP A 95 -3.81 -11.07 8.83
C ASP A 95 -3.95 -9.76 9.62
N ALA A 96 -3.85 -9.83 10.94
CA ALA A 96 -3.96 -8.68 11.82
C ALA A 96 -2.80 -7.69 11.61
N GLU A 97 -1.62 -8.21 11.29
CA GLU A 97 -0.41 -7.43 10.99
C GLU A 97 -0.57 -6.58 9.72
N ASP A 98 -1.12 -7.16 8.66
CA ASP A 98 -1.42 -6.43 7.41
C ASP A 98 -2.48 -5.36 7.64
N ALA A 99 -3.54 -5.70 8.39
CA ALA A 99 -4.57 -4.75 8.79
C ALA A 99 -4.02 -3.59 9.62
N TYR A 100 -3.08 -3.86 10.52
CA TYR A 100 -2.47 -2.85 11.38
C TYR A 100 -1.64 -1.84 10.58
N ILE A 101 -0.81 -2.30 9.65
CA ILE A 101 -0.04 -1.41 8.76
C ILE A 101 -0.98 -0.50 7.97
N LYS A 102 -2.01 -1.07 7.33
CA LYS A 102 -2.97 -0.27 6.54
C LYS A 102 -3.70 0.75 7.40
N LYS A 103 -4.07 0.39 8.63
CA LYS A 103 -4.70 1.33 9.57
C LYS A 103 -3.78 2.53 9.85
N LEU A 104 -2.51 2.29 10.18
CA LEU A 104 -1.55 3.36 10.42
C LEU A 104 -1.37 4.24 9.17
N VAL A 105 -1.12 3.63 8.01
CA VAL A 105 -1.00 4.38 6.76
C VAL A 105 -2.25 5.23 6.49
N MET A 106 -3.45 4.66 6.63
CA MET A 106 -4.70 5.41 6.44
C MET A 106 -4.81 6.60 7.37
N GLN A 107 -4.36 6.48 8.64
CA GLN A 107 -4.35 7.60 9.59
C GLN A 107 -3.36 8.71 9.19
N HIS A 108 -2.28 8.34 8.52
CA HIS A 108 -1.15 9.20 8.17
C HIS A 108 -1.05 9.53 6.67
N SER A 109 -2.19 9.52 5.96
CA SER A 109 -2.26 9.82 4.52
C SER A 109 -3.22 10.96 4.21
N GLN A 110 -2.76 11.94 3.42
CA GLN A 110 -3.59 13.04 2.93
C GLN A 110 -4.66 12.54 1.97
N THR A 111 -4.25 11.77 0.95
CA THR A 111 -5.15 11.17 -0.04
C THR A 111 -5.14 9.64 0.09
N LYS A 112 -6.32 9.03 0.13
CA LYS A 112 -6.50 7.57 0.26
C LYS A 112 -7.22 7.05 -0.97
N VAL A 113 -6.57 6.17 -1.73
CA VAL A 113 -7.07 5.69 -3.03
C VAL A 113 -7.29 4.19 -2.94
N LEU A 114 -8.53 3.75 -3.10
CA LEU A 114 -8.87 2.33 -3.18
C LEU A 114 -8.96 1.90 -4.65
N LEU A 115 -8.14 0.94 -5.04
CA LEU A 115 -8.20 0.28 -6.35
C LEU A 115 -8.87 -1.09 -6.21
N ALA A 116 -9.94 -1.29 -6.99
CA ALA A 116 -10.72 -2.52 -6.99
C ALA A 116 -11.10 -2.88 -8.43
N GLU A 117 -10.86 -4.14 -8.82
CA GLU A 117 -11.31 -4.68 -10.11
C GLU A 117 -12.84 -4.64 -10.21
N GLN A 118 -13.36 -4.31 -11.39
CA GLN A 118 -14.79 -4.09 -11.65
C GLN A 118 -15.69 -5.26 -11.17
N GLU A 119 -15.21 -6.50 -11.26
CA GLU A 119 -15.94 -7.69 -10.83
C GLU A 119 -16.16 -7.77 -9.32
N LYS A 120 -15.41 -7.00 -8.52
CA LYS A 120 -15.55 -6.89 -7.06
C LYS A 120 -16.58 -5.86 -6.63
N TRP A 121 -17.22 -5.14 -7.57
CA TRP A 121 -18.17 -4.05 -7.31
C TRP A 121 -19.62 -4.50 -7.18
N GLN A 122 -19.90 -5.49 -6.32
CA GLN A 122 -21.24 -5.63 -5.77
C GLN A 122 -21.40 -4.67 -4.57
N LYS A 123 -21.56 -3.38 -4.90
CA LYS A 123 -22.11 -2.27 -4.09
C LYS A 123 -21.35 -1.79 -2.83
N ILE A 124 -20.98 -0.51 -2.94
CA ILE A 124 -20.99 0.60 -1.96
C ILE A 124 -19.60 1.13 -1.55
N SER A 125 -19.37 2.38 -1.98
CA SER A 125 -18.35 3.32 -1.55
C SER A 125 -18.58 3.78 -0.11
N ILE A 126 -17.53 3.89 0.71
CA ILE A 126 -17.44 4.93 1.76
C ILE A 126 -15.98 5.40 1.90
N ILE A 127 -15.88 6.72 2.07
CA ILE A 127 -14.73 7.59 2.32
C ILE A 127 -14.30 7.45 3.80
N PHE A 128 -13.00 7.41 4.09
CA PHE A 128 -12.43 7.64 5.43
C PHE A 128 -11.64 8.95 5.47
#